data_AF-A0A6P9B3G8-F1
#
_entry.id   AF-A0A6P9B3G8-F1
#
_cell.length_a   1.000
_cell.length_b   1.000
_cell.length_c   1.000
_cell.angle_alpha   90.00
_cell.angle_beta   90.00
_cell.angle_gamma   90.00
#
_symmetry.space_group_name_H-M   'P 1'
#
loop_
_entity.id
_entity.type
_entity.pdbx_description
1 polymer ?
#
loop_
_entity_poly.entity_id
_entity_poly.type
_entity_poly.pdbx_seq_one_letter_code
_entity_poly.pdbx_strand_id
1 'polypeptide(L)'
;MLQAHREGLTAGEYAFFYIDLFGTTLRSSRFPDGTLPWRRGDGNDGAAREAYKAVMLLTYAEPQNPEYRQFLQYIKRTSQEQFNFTVEDGLVRRRRSRGKT
;
A
#
# COMPACT_ATOMS: atom_id res chain seq x y z
N MET A 1 -7.76 7.63 -13.43
CA MET A 1 -8.78 7.85 -12.38
C MET A 1 -9.45 9.20 -12.45
N LEU A 2 -8.72 10.32 -12.47
CA LEU A 2 -9.35 11.65 -12.57
C LEU A 2 -10.26 11.79 -13.80
N GLN A 3 -9.82 11.29 -14.97
CA GLN A 3 -10.64 11.30 -16.17
C GLN A 3 -11.91 10.44 -16.02
N ALA A 4 -11.75 9.20 -15.55
CA ALA A 4 -12.89 8.32 -15.27
C ALA A 4 -13.90 8.92 -14.27
N HIS A 5 -13.42 9.69 -13.28
CA HIS A 5 -14.27 10.40 -12.34
C HIS A 5 -15.04 11.55 -13.00
N ARG A 6 -14.40 12.32 -13.88
CA ARG A 6 -15.05 13.39 -14.66
C ARG A 6 -16.12 12.85 -15.61
N GLU A 7 -15.93 11.63 -16.11
CA GLU A 7 -16.88 10.93 -16.97
C GLU A 7 -17.96 10.16 -16.18
N GLY A 8 -17.98 10.24 -14.85
CA GLY A 8 -18.98 9.57 -14.01
C GLY A 8 -18.78 8.07 -13.83
N LEU A 9 -17.70 7.50 -14.36
CA LEU A 9 -17.45 6.04 -14.36
C LEU A 9 -17.08 5.47 -12.99
N THR A 10 -16.83 6.32 -11.99
CA THR A 10 -16.47 5.89 -10.63
C THR A 10 -17.68 5.72 -9.70
N ALA A 11 -18.91 5.76 -10.23
CA ALA A 11 -20.15 5.69 -9.45
C ALA A 11 -20.59 4.26 -9.08
N GLY A 12 -19.87 3.23 -9.54
CA GLY A 12 -20.10 1.82 -9.18
C GLY A 12 -20.39 0.88 -10.35
N GLU A 13 -20.55 1.42 -11.57
CA GLU A 13 -20.77 0.62 -12.78
C GLU A 13 -19.48 -0.05 -13.30
N TYR A 14 -18.32 0.48 -12.90
CA TYR A 14 -17.01 -0.02 -13.30
C TYR A 14 -16.17 -0.39 -12.07
N ALA A 15 -15.43 -1.48 -12.20
CA ALA A 15 -14.44 -1.90 -11.20
C ALA A 15 -13.04 -1.51 -11.68
N PHE A 16 -12.32 -0.71 -10.88
CA PHE A 16 -10.94 -0.33 -11.17
C PHE A 16 -9.99 -1.13 -10.29
N PHE A 17 -8.99 -1.76 -10.90
CA PHE A 17 -7.97 -2.53 -10.19
C PHE A 17 -6.63 -1.81 -10.33
N TYR A 18 -5.96 -1.56 -9.20
CA TYR A 18 -4.59 -1.07 -9.19
C TYR A 18 -3.68 -2.17 -8.64
N ILE A 19 -2.83 -2.70 -9.51
CA ILE A 19 -1.94 -3.82 -9.20
C ILE A 19 -0.59 -3.25 -8.77
N ASP A 20 -0.33 -3.29 -7.47
CA ASP A 20 0.95 -2.91 -6.85
C ASP A 20 1.58 -4.15 -6.21
N LEU A 21 2.28 -4.93 -7.02
CA LEU A 21 2.82 -6.24 -6.64
C LEU A 21 3.70 -6.16 -5.39
N PHE A 22 4.61 -5.19 -5.33
CA PHE A 22 5.54 -5.01 -4.22
C PHE A 22 5.02 -4.06 -3.13
N GLY A 23 3.79 -3.57 -3.29
CA GLY A 23 3.13 -2.65 -2.38
C GLY A 23 3.91 -1.36 -2.18
N THR A 24 4.73 -0.93 -3.15
CA THR A 24 5.58 0.26 -3.03
C THR A 24 4.78 1.51 -2.64
N THR A 25 3.56 1.64 -3.15
CA THR A 25 2.62 2.72 -2.80
C THR A 25 2.08 2.58 -1.38
N LEU A 26 2.06 1.36 -0.82
CA LEU A 26 1.68 1.05 0.55
C LEU A 26 2.85 1.10 1.55
N ARG A 27 4.11 0.92 1.13
CA ARG A 27 5.27 0.83 2.04
C ARG A 27 5.44 2.08 2.90
N SER A 28 5.11 3.23 2.33
CA SER A 28 5.15 4.51 3.03
C SER A 28 3.99 4.74 4.01
N SER A 29 2.94 3.90 4.03
CA SER A 29 1.70 4.12 4.79
C SER A 29 1.83 3.91 6.31
N ARG A 30 2.87 4.47 6.94
CA ARG A 30 2.84 4.81 8.37
C ARG A 30 1.87 5.99 8.52
N PHE A 31 0.68 5.72 9.04
CA PHE A 31 -0.23 6.78 9.47
C PHE A 31 0.48 7.65 10.53
N PRO A 32 0.51 8.99 10.41
CA PRO A 32 -0.28 9.84 9.50
C PRO A 32 0.40 10.18 8.16
N ASP A 33 1.72 10.01 8.03
CA ASP A 33 2.51 10.44 6.87
C ASP A 33 2.68 9.34 5.80
N GLY A 34 1.58 8.67 5.49
CA GLY A 34 1.51 7.71 4.41
C GLY A 34 1.39 8.36 3.04
N THR A 35 2.18 7.95 2.04
CA THR A 35 1.85 8.35 0.66
C THR A 35 0.53 7.68 0.30
N LEU A 36 -0.51 8.50 0.25
CA LEU A 36 -1.82 8.08 -0.22
C LEU A 36 -1.66 7.85 -1.74
N PRO A 37 -2.09 6.70 -2.29
CA PRO A 37 -1.79 6.35 -3.68
C PRO A 37 -2.34 7.38 -4.70
N TRP A 38 -3.37 8.13 -4.29
CA TRP A 38 -4.01 9.19 -5.06
C TRP A 38 -3.44 10.60 -4.84
N ARG A 39 -2.64 10.82 -3.79
CA ARG A 39 -2.15 12.15 -3.44
C ARG A 39 -0.94 12.52 -4.28
N ARG A 40 -0.98 13.73 -4.84
CA ARG A 40 0.12 14.34 -5.62
C ARG A 40 0.47 15.73 -5.09
N GLY A 41 -0.35 16.32 -4.21
CA GLY A 41 -0.13 17.67 -3.67
C GLY A 41 -0.60 18.77 -4.62
N ASP A 42 -1.49 18.43 -5.57
CA ASP A 42 -2.03 19.36 -6.55
C ASP A 42 -3.50 19.71 -6.24
N GLY A 43 -4.07 20.64 -7.02
CA GLY A 43 -5.47 21.03 -6.88
C GLY A 43 -6.48 19.92 -7.19
N ASN A 44 -6.03 18.77 -7.71
CA ASN A 44 -6.90 17.64 -8.04
C ASN A 44 -6.96 16.58 -6.93
N ASP A 45 -6.17 16.71 -5.85
CA ASP A 45 -6.11 15.75 -4.75
C ASP A 45 -7.50 15.40 -4.19
N GLY A 46 -8.41 16.38 -4.09
CA GLY A 46 -9.79 16.16 -3.66
C GLY A 46 -10.57 15.24 -4.60
N ALA A 47 -10.54 15.52 -5.90
CA ALA A 47 -11.19 14.67 -6.91
C ALA A 47 -10.53 13.30 -7.03
N ALA A 48 -9.19 13.23 -6.89
CA ALA A 48 -8.45 11.99 -6.91
C ALA A 48 -8.85 11.08 -5.73
N ARG A 49 -9.01 11.65 -4.53
CA ARG A 49 -9.49 10.94 -3.35
C ARG A 49 -10.85 10.31 -3.56
N GLU A 50 -11.79 11.06 -4.15
CA GLU A 50 -13.14 10.57 -4.44
C GLU A 50 -13.12 9.48 -5.51
N ALA A 51 -12.38 9.68 -6.60
CA ALA A 51 -12.21 8.68 -7.66
C ALA A 51 -11.62 7.37 -7.15
N TYR A 52 -10.66 7.44 -6.23
CA TYR A 52 -10.00 6.25 -5.67
C TYR A 52 -10.88 5.41 -4.74
N LYS A 53 -12.07 5.89 -4.34
CA LYS A 53 -13.05 5.03 -3.63
C LYS A 53 -13.54 3.87 -4.49
N ALA A 54 -13.52 4.02 -5.81
CA ALA A 54 -13.89 2.98 -6.78
C ALA A 54 -12.72 2.03 -7.13
N VAL A 55 -11.52 2.25 -6.57
CA VAL A 55 -10.32 1.48 -6.90
C VAL A 55 -10.08 0.40 -5.85
N MET A 56 -9.96 -0.85 -6.30
CA MET A 56 -9.44 -1.95 -5.51
C MET A 56 -7.93 -2.11 -5.72
N LEU A 57 -7.19 -2.07 -4.62
CA LEU A 57 -5.75 -2.23 -4.60
C LEU A 57 -5.37 -3.71 -4.43
N LEU A 58 -4.66 -4.27 -5.40
CA LEU A 58 -4.13 -5.64 -5.34
C LEU A 58 -2.62 -5.60 -5.07
N THR A 59 -2.18 -6.32 -4.05
CA THR A 59 -0.77 -6.45 -3.66
C THR A 59 -0.48 -7.86 -3.17
N TYR A 60 0.79 -8.28 -3.18
CA TYR A 60 1.16 -9.57 -2.62
C TYR A 60 0.80 -9.66 -1.14
N ALA A 61 0.34 -10.83 -0.74
CA ALA A 61 0.08 -11.13 0.65
C ALA A 61 1.40 -11.44 1.36
N GLU A 62 1.75 -10.63 2.35
CA GLU A 62 2.93 -10.93 3.18
C GLU A 62 2.67 -12.21 4.00
N PRO A 63 3.58 -13.20 3.97
CA PRO A 63 3.44 -14.43 4.75
C PRO A 63 3.29 -14.13 6.24
N GLN A 64 2.30 -14.75 6.89
CA GLN A 64 1.97 -14.52 8.31
C GLN A 64 2.52 -15.60 9.24
N ASN A 65 3.26 -16.56 8.70
CA ASN A 65 3.82 -17.67 9.45
C ASN A 65 5.03 -17.21 10.28
N PRO A 66 5.28 -17.80 11.46
CA PRO A 66 6.34 -17.35 12.36
C PRO A 66 7.75 -17.50 11.76
N GLU A 67 7.97 -18.51 10.91
CA GLU A 67 9.25 -18.79 10.25
C GLU A 67 9.66 -17.66 9.30
N TYR A 68 8.68 -16.99 8.67
CA TYR A 68 8.95 -15.85 7.79
C TYR A 68 9.64 -14.69 8.53
N ARG A 69 9.29 -14.46 9.79
CA ARG A 69 9.95 -13.41 10.60
C ARG A 69 11.42 -13.75 10.89
N GLN A 70 11.69 -15.01 11.20
CA GLN A 70 13.06 -15.49 11.44
C GLN A 70 13.90 -15.38 10.16
N PHE A 71 13.31 -15.75 9.01
CA PHE A 71 13.94 -15.59 7.70
C PHE A 71 14.28 -14.13 7.39
N LEU A 72 13.34 -13.19 7.62
CA LEU A 72 13.61 -11.76 7.40
C LEU A 72 14.74 -11.22 8.29
N GLN A 73 14.80 -11.64 9.56
CA GLN A 73 15.88 -11.24 10.47
C GLN A 73 17.23 -11.77 9.98
N TYR A 74 17.28 -13.04 9.55
CA TYR A 74 18.46 -13.64 8.97
C TYR A 74 18.95 -12.86 7.74
N ILE A 75 18.06 -12.58 6.78
CA ILE A 75 18.39 -11.83 5.57
C ILE A 75 18.91 -10.44 5.90
N LYS A 76 18.27 -9.71 6.81
CA LYS A 76 18.74 -8.38 7.23
C LYS A 76 20.14 -8.41 7.82
N ARG A 77 20.39 -9.35 8.74
CA ARG A 77 21.70 -9.51 9.37
C ARG A 77 22.77 -9.85 8.34
N THR A 78 22.54 -10.87 7.52
CA THR A 78 23.51 -11.34 6.52
C THR A 78 23.77 -10.27 5.44
N SER A 79 22.76 -9.53 5.02
CA SER A 79 22.92 -8.42 4.05
C SER A 79 23.81 -7.31 4.60
N GLN A 80 23.64 -6.98 5.89
CA GLN A 80 24.48 -5.97 6.55
C GLN A 80 25.91 -6.47 6.73
N GLU A 81 26.09 -7.70 7.22
CA GLU A 81 27.41 -8.26 7.55
C GLU A 81 28.27 -8.54 6.31
N GLN A 82 27.67 -9.04 5.23
CA GLN A 82 28.41 -9.53 4.07
C GLN A 82 28.43 -8.55 2.89
N PHE A 83 27.42 -7.68 2.79
CA PHE A 83 27.23 -6.81 1.63
C PHE A 83 27.12 -5.31 2.00
N ASN A 84 27.20 -4.97 3.29
CA ASN A 84 26.98 -3.62 3.80
C ASN A 84 25.66 -2.99 3.28
N PHE A 85 24.62 -3.81 3.14
CA PHE A 85 23.34 -3.43 2.58
C PHE A 85 22.21 -3.55 3.61
N THR A 86 21.47 -2.46 3.81
CA THR A 86 20.32 -2.41 4.72
C THR A 86 19.04 -2.81 3.99
N VAL A 87 18.51 -4.00 4.34
CA VAL A 87 17.21 -4.45 3.85
C VAL A 87 16.10 -3.78 4.63
N GLU A 88 15.21 -3.08 3.91
CA GLU A 88 14.05 -2.40 4.49
C GLU A 88 12.96 -3.38 5.00
N ASP A 89 12.04 -2.85 5.81
CA ASP A 89 10.86 -3.61 6.25
C ASP A 89 9.90 -3.92 5.08
N GLY A 90 9.20 -5.06 5.23
CA GLY A 90 8.11 -5.48 4.36
C GLY A 90 6.81 -4.69 4.60
N LEU A 91 5.73 -5.14 3.96
CA LEU A 91 4.42 -4.49 4.02
C LEU A 91 3.68 -4.79 5.33
N VAL A 92 3.96 -4.04 6.39
CA VAL A 92 3.29 -4.23 7.68
C VAL A 92 1.77 -3.97 7.57
N ARG A 93 0.97 -5.02 7.42
CA ARG A 93 -0.50 -4.92 7.55
C ARG A 93 -0.88 -4.78 9.02
N ARG A 94 -1.14 -3.55 9.50
CA ARG A 94 -1.88 -3.38 10.77
C ARG A 94 -3.35 -3.77 10.54
N ARG A 95 -3.82 -4.79 11.26
CA ARG A 95 -5.26 -5.09 11.36
C ARG A 95 -5.95 -3.82 11.85
N ARG A 96 -6.95 -3.32 11.10
CA ARG A 96 -7.91 -2.36 11.64
C ARG A 96 -8.48 -3.00 12.91
N SER A 97 -8.19 -2.41 14.08
CA SER A 97 -8.97 -2.67 15.27
C SER A 97 -10.40 -2.26 14.94
N ARG A 98 -11.26 -3.25 14.67
CA ARG A 98 -12.71 -3.01 14.74
C ARG A 98 -12.98 -2.77 16.21
N GLY A 99 -13.15 -1.49 16.56
CA GLY A 99 -13.71 -1.13 17.86
C GLY A 99 -14.98 -1.92 18.05
N LYS A 100 -14.99 -2.79 19.07
CA LYS A 100 -16.23 -3.31 19.62
C LYS A 100 -16.92 -2.14 20.31
N THR A 101 -17.96 -1.61 19.68
CA THR A 101 -19.12 -1.05 20.40
C THR A 101 -19.82 -2.17 21.14
#